data_AF-A0A958SXS3-F1
#
_entry.id   AF-A0A958SXS3-F1
#
_cell.length_a   1.000
_cell.length_b   1.000
_cell.length_c   1.000
_cell.angle_alpha   90.00
_cell.angle_beta   90.00
_cell.angle_gamma   90.00
#
_symmetry.space_group_name_H-M   'P 1'
#
loop_
_entity.id
_entity.type
_entity.pdbx_description
1 polymer ?
#
loop_
_entity_poly.entity_id
_entity_poly.type
_entity_poly.pdbx_seq_one_letter_code
_entity_poly.pdbx_strand_id
1 'polypeptide(L)'
;EEIDYLNGLSQKLGRLLTDSEVYGFAQINSEHCRHKIFNGTFVIDGVEKPTSLFKLIKKTSQAHPNDIVSAYKDNVAFIKGPKVEQFAPKRADIPDYYQIKDFESVISLKAETHNFPTTVEPFNGAATGSGGEIRDRLAGGKGALPLAGTAVYMTSYSRLEENRPWEQAVK
;
A
#
# COMPACT_ATOMS: atom_id res chain seq x y z
N GLU A 1 -25.44 -11.18 -3.45
CA GLU A 1 -24.66 -11.30 -2.19
C GLU A 1 -24.52 -9.98 -1.43
N GLU A 2 -23.76 -8.99 -1.91
CA GLU A 2 -23.55 -7.73 -1.14
C GLU A 2 -24.84 -6.91 -0.94
N ILE A 3 -25.69 -6.83 -1.98
CA ILE A 3 -27.00 -6.19 -1.89
C ILE A 3 -27.91 -6.94 -0.91
N ASP A 4 -27.92 -8.28 -1.00
CA ASP A 4 -28.74 -9.12 -0.11
C ASP A 4 -28.30 -8.99 1.35
N TYR A 5 -27.00 -8.91 1.59
CA TYR A 5 -26.44 -8.63 2.92
C TYR A 5 -26.92 -7.29 3.47
N LEU A 6 -26.89 -6.22 2.67
CA LEU A 6 -27.36 -4.89 3.08
C LEU A 6 -28.87 -4.87 3.34
N ASN A 7 -29.66 -5.55 2.51
CA ASN A 7 -31.10 -5.70 2.71
C ASN A 7 -31.40 -6.45 4.02
N GLY A 8 -30.69 -7.56 4.28
CA GLY A 8 -30.81 -8.31 5.52
C GLY A 8 -30.39 -7.49 6.76
N LEU A 9 -29.34 -6.68 6.64
CA LEU A 9 -28.89 -5.79 7.71
C LEU A 9 -29.95 -4.72 8.02
N SER A 10 -30.54 -4.10 7.00
CA SER A 10 -31.62 -3.12 7.15
C SER A 10 -32.83 -3.73 7.87
N GLN A 11 -33.25 -4.94 7.49
CA GLN A 11 -34.33 -5.66 8.15
C GLN A 11 -34.00 -5.94 9.63
N LYS A 12 -32.77 -6.39 9.93
CA LYS A 12 -32.32 -6.68 11.30
C LYS A 12 -32.29 -5.44 12.19
N LEU A 13 -31.91 -4.29 11.64
CA LEU A 13 -31.86 -3.02 12.37
C LEU A 13 -33.24 -2.36 12.51
N GLY A 14 -34.27 -2.84 11.79
CA GLY A 14 -35.60 -2.26 11.80
C GLY A 14 -35.67 -0.85 11.20
N ARG A 15 -34.68 -0.46 10.38
CA ARG A 15 -34.63 0.83 9.70
C ARG A 15 -33.91 0.73 8.36
N LEU A 16 -34.18 1.70 7.48
CA LEU A 16 -33.40 1.88 6.27
C LEU A 16 -31.96 2.30 6.62
N LEU A 17 -31.02 1.88 5.77
CA LEU A 17 -29.63 2.33 5.84
C LEU A 17 -29.52 3.74 5.24
N THR A 18 -28.66 4.57 5.83
CA THR A 18 -28.36 5.89 5.26
C THR A 18 -27.46 5.76 4.04
N ASP A 19 -27.42 6.81 3.21
CA ASP A 19 -26.50 6.91 2.08
C ASP A 19 -25.03 6.68 2.51
N SER A 20 -24.64 7.23 3.64
CA SER A 20 -23.31 7.16 4.21
C SER A 20 -22.95 5.74 4.66
N GLU A 21 -23.92 5.00 5.21
CA GLU A 21 -23.73 3.59 5.58
C GLU A 21 -23.55 2.70 4.36
N VAL A 22 -24.37 2.91 3.32
CA VAL A 22 -24.28 2.14 2.07
C VAL A 22 -22.98 2.49 1.33
N TYR A 23 -22.64 3.77 1.22
CA TYR A 23 -21.43 4.20 0.54
C TYR A 23 -20.17 3.77 1.30
N GLY A 24 -20.16 3.90 2.63
CA GLY A 24 -19.07 3.39 3.47
C GLY A 24 -18.87 1.89 3.31
N PHE A 25 -19.97 1.11 3.27
CA PHE A 25 -19.91 -0.32 2.99
C PHE A 25 -19.32 -0.61 1.61
N ALA A 26 -19.74 0.13 0.57
CA ALA A 26 -19.24 -0.05 -0.79
C ALA A 26 -17.73 0.22 -0.89
N GLN A 27 -17.23 1.27 -0.22
CA GLN A 27 -15.80 1.59 -0.22
C GLN A 27 -14.96 0.51 0.48
N ILE A 28 -15.41 0.04 1.65
CA ILE A 28 -14.70 -0.99 2.44
C ILE A 28 -14.70 -2.36 1.74
N ASN A 29 -15.76 -2.67 1.00
CA ASN A 29 -15.91 -3.93 0.26
C ASN A 29 -15.48 -3.84 -1.21
N SER A 30 -14.93 -2.72 -1.66
CA SER A 30 -14.33 -2.62 -2.99
C SER A 30 -13.19 -3.63 -3.17
N GLU A 31 -12.88 -3.96 -4.43
CA GLU A 31 -11.73 -4.83 -4.73
C GLU A 31 -10.44 -4.23 -4.16
N HIS A 32 -10.22 -2.93 -4.38
CA HIS A 32 -9.04 -2.21 -3.96
C HIS A 32 -8.80 -2.30 -2.44
N CYS A 33 -9.86 -2.23 -1.62
CA CYS A 33 -9.74 -2.33 -0.17
C CYS A 33 -9.64 -3.79 0.31
N ARG A 34 -10.45 -4.68 -0.26
CA ARG A 34 -10.62 -6.04 0.27
C ARG A 34 -9.65 -7.05 -0.33
N HIS A 35 -8.97 -6.69 -1.43
CA HIS A 35 -8.04 -7.55 -2.15
C HIS A 35 -8.66 -8.93 -2.45
N LYS A 36 -9.90 -8.91 -2.99
CA LYS A 36 -10.70 -10.13 -3.19
C LYS A 36 -9.98 -11.12 -4.09
N ILE A 37 -9.34 -10.63 -5.14
CA ILE A 37 -8.57 -11.46 -6.10
C ILE A 37 -7.40 -12.14 -5.39
N PHE A 38 -6.62 -11.41 -4.58
CA PHE A 38 -5.46 -11.96 -3.88
C PHE A 38 -5.82 -13.02 -2.82
N ASN A 39 -7.02 -12.96 -2.27
CA ASN A 39 -7.52 -13.90 -1.28
C ASN A 39 -8.43 -15.00 -1.85
N GLY A 40 -8.83 -14.88 -3.12
CA GLY A 40 -9.75 -15.81 -3.78
C GLY A 40 -9.14 -17.19 -4.07
N THR A 41 -10.03 -18.11 -4.44
CA THR A 41 -9.69 -19.44 -4.95
C THR A 41 -9.42 -19.38 -6.45
N PHE A 42 -8.35 -20.03 -6.90
CA PHE A 42 -7.97 -20.07 -8.31
C PHE A 42 -8.21 -21.47 -8.88
N VAL A 43 -8.86 -21.54 -10.05
CA VAL A 43 -9.01 -22.76 -10.84
C VAL A 43 -8.26 -22.53 -12.16
N ILE A 44 -7.21 -23.30 -12.41
CA ILE A 44 -6.38 -23.18 -13.62
C ILE A 44 -6.45 -24.51 -14.34
N ASP A 45 -6.88 -24.47 -15.60
CA ASP A 45 -7.09 -25.65 -16.46
C ASP A 45 -8.00 -26.70 -15.80
N GLY A 46 -9.07 -26.24 -15.14
CA GLY A 46 -10.02 -27.09 -14.43
C GLY A 46 -9.54 -27.62 -13.07
N VAL A 47 -8.32 -27.28 -12.64
CA VAL A 47 -7.75 -27.73 -11.37
C VAL A 47 -7.74 -26.60 -10.35
N GLU A 48 -8.48 -26.78 -9.25
CA GLU A 48 -8.46 -25.88 -8.10
C GLU A 48 -7.09 -25.86 -7.41
N LYS A 49 -6.59 -24.66 -7.11
CA LYS A 49 -5.30 -24.46 -6.46
C LYS A 49 -5.46 -24.36 -4.94
N PRO A 50 -4.61 -25.03 -4.16
CA PRO A 50 -4.76 -25.14 -2.70
C PRO A 50 -4.47 -23.84 -1.92
N THR A 51 -3.86 -22.84 -2.59
CA THR A 51 -3.39 -21.61 -1.96
C THR A 51 -3.78 -20.39 -2.78
N SER A 52 -4.22 -19.33 -2.11
CA SER A 52 -4.43 -18.02 -2.72
C SER A 52 -3.09 -17.32 -3.02
N LEU A 53 -3.11 -16.30 -3.87
CA LEU A 53 -1.93 -15.49 -4.20
C LEU A 53 -1.31 -14.88 -2.94
N PHE A 54 -2.12 -14.38 -2.01
CA PHE A 54 -1.61 -13.79 -0.77
C PHE A 54 -0.94 -14.82 0.14
N LYS A 55 -1.45 -16.06 0.19
CA LYS A 55 -0.79 -17.16 0.92
C LYS A 55 0.56 -17.51 0.28
N LEU A 56 0.67 -17.48 -1.05
CA LEU A 56 1.94 -17.69 -1.74
C LEU A 56 2.95 -16.59 -1.41
N ILE A 57 2.52 -15.33 -1.34
CA ILE A 57 3.37 -14.22 -0.89
C ILE A 57 3.82 -14.43 0.56
N LYS A 58 2.91 -14.77 1.48
CA LYS A 58 3.29 -15.03 2.88
C LYS A 58 4.28 -16.19 3.03
N LYS A 59 4.19 -17.21 2.16
CA LYS A 59 5.11 -18.35 2.17
C LYS A 59 6.57 -17.92 2.02
N THR A 60 6.86 -16.84 1.28
CA THR A 60 8.25 -16.34 1.12
C THR A 60 8.82 -15.87 2.47
N SER A 61 8.06 -15.08 3.23
CA SER A 61 8.45 -14.61 4.56
C SER A 61 8.54 -15.74 5.60
N GLN A 62 7.72 -16.79 5.45
CA GLN A 62 7.76 -17.97 6.33
C GLN A 62 8.99 -18.84 6.06
N ALA A 63 9.34 -19.01 4.79
CA ALA A 63 10.52 -19.77 4.39
C ALA A 63 11.83 -19.00 4.65
N HIS A 64 11.80 -17.67 4.51
CA HIS A 64 12.95 -16.80 4.62
C HIS A 64 12.64 -15.59 5.53
N PRO A 65 12.55 -15.82 6.86
CA PRO A 65 12.23 -14.75 7.79
C PRO A 65 13.34 -13.69 7.90
N ASN A 66 14.60 -14.06 7.67
CA ASN A 66 15.77 -13.18 7.71
C ASN A 66 15.68 -12.14 8.85
N ASP A 67 15.75 -10.85 8.52
CA ASP A 67 15.69 -9.72 9.44
C ASP A 67 14.29 -9.09 9.54
N ILE A 68 13.23 -9.81 9.16
CA ILE A 68 11.85 -9.29 9.24
C ILE A 68 11.47 -9.06 10.70
N VAL A 69 11.17 -7.81 11.03
CA VAL A 69 10.63 -7.39 12.34
C VAL A 69 9.10 -7.42 12.30
N SER A 70 8.49 -6.94 11.20
CA SER A 70 7.04 -6.97 11.00
C SER A 70 6.69 -7.04 9.52
N ALA A 71 5.74 -7.91 9.17
CA ALA A 71 5.16 -8.01 7.83
C ALA A 71 3.68 -8.39 7.93
N TYR A 72 2.86 -7.82 7.04
CA TYR A 72 1.41 -8.10 6.90
C TYR A 72 0.54 -7.79 8.13
N LYS A 73 1.03 -6.97 9.06
CA LYS A 73 0.33 -6.58 10.29
C LYS A 73 0.12 -5.07 10.42
N ASP A 74 0.65 -4.32 9.47
CA ASP A 74 0.65 -2.86 9.44
C ASP A 74 0.63 -2.41 7.96
N ASN A 75 0.47 -1.11 7.73
CA ASN A 75 0.51 -0.51 6.40
C ASN A 75 1.90 -0.64 5.75
N VAL A 76 2.94 -0.92 6.55
CA VAL A 76 4.35 -0.94 6.13
C VAL A 76 5.05 -2.17 6.70
N ALA A 77 6.03 -2.71 5.97
CA ALA A 77 6.89 -3.77 6.48
C ALA A 77 8.11 -3.17 7.21
N PHE A 78 8.57 -3.84 8.26
CA PHE A 78 9.75 -3.45 9.02
C PHE A 78 10.80 -4.56 8.98
N ILE A 79 12.05 -4.18 8.71
CA ILE A 79 13.22 -5.06 8.82
C ILE A 79 14.22 -4.46 9.83
N LYS A 80 15.10 -5.29 10.37
CA LYS A 80 16.19 -4.84 11.23
C LYS A 80 17.10 -3.90 10.43
N GLY A 81 17.39 -2.73 11.00
CA GLY A 81 18.32 -1.76 10.44
C GLY A 81 19.69 -1.85 11.11
N PRO A 82 20.68 -1.10 10.60
CA PRO A 82 21.97 -0.96 11.27
C PRO A 82 21.84 -0.12 12.55
N LYS A 83 22.87 -0.16 13.37
CA LYS A 83 23.09 0.86 14.40
C LYS A 83 23.45 2.18 13.70
N VAL A 84 22.77 3.26 14.05
CA VAL A 84 22.97 4.57 13.42
C VAL A 84 23.12 5.67 14.47
N GLU A 85 23.79 6.74 14.10
CA GLU A 85 23.92 7.95 14.91
C GLU A 85 22.71 8.87 14.67
N GLN A 86 21.97 9.17 15.73
CA GLN A 86 20.88 10.15 15.72
C GLN A 86 21.40 11.49 16.20
N PHE A 87 21.22 12.53 15.39
CA PHE A 87 21.36 13.92 15.81
C PHE A 87 19.98 14.53 16.03
N ALA A 88 19.59 14.72 17.30
CA ALA A 88 18.28 15.20 17.70
C ALA A 88 18.36 16.00 19.01
N PRO A 89 17.39 16.88 19.32
CA PRO A 89 17.32 17.52 20.63
C PRO A 89 17.19 16.46 21.72
N LYS A 90 17.82 16.69 22.87
CA LYS A 90 17.76 15.78 24.01
C LYS A 90 16.32 15.54 24.49
N ARG A 91 15.46 16.55 24.35
CA ARG A 91 14.01 16.46 24.52
C ARG A 91 13.30 17.05 23.32
N ALA A 92 12.35 16.33 22.75
CA ALA A 92 11.59 16.77 21.58
C ALA A 92 10.40 17.68 21.92
N ASP A 93 10.02 17.77 23.21
CA ASP A 93 8.84 18.48 23.69
C ASP A 93 9.13 19.89 24.24
N ILE A 94 10.41 20.24 24.42
CA ILE A 94 10.86 21.57 24.87
C ILE A 94 12.09 22.02 24.07
N PRO A 95 12.42 23.32 24.06
CA PRO A 95 13.72 23.77 23.57
C PRO A 95 14.84 23.13 24.38
N ASP A 96 15.71 22.36 23.71
CA ASP A 96 16.84 21.67 24.34
C ASP A 96 18.00 21.58 23.34
N TYR A 97 19.20 21.29 23.84
CA TYR A 97 20.40 21.14 23.01
C TYR A 97 20.34 19.84 22.20
N TYR A 98 20.89 19.89 20.99
CA TYR A 98 21.08 18.71 20.16
C TYR A 98 22.22 17.86 20.69
N GLN A 99 22.06 16.55 20.61
CA GLN A 99 23.08 15.56 20.95
C GLN A 99 23.16 14.50 19.87
N ILE A 100 24.34 13.88 19.75
CA ILE A 100 24.54 12.69 18.93
C ILE A 100 24.40 11.47 19.84
N LYS A 101 23.54 10.53 19.45
CA LYS A 101 23.35 9.28 20.17
C LYS A 101 23.20 8.12 19.20
N ASP A 102 23.91 7.05 19.50
CA ASP A 102 23.74 5.75 18.86
C ASP A 102 22.37 5.11 19.19
N PHE A 103 21.69 4.57 18.18
CA PHE A 103 20.51 3.72 18.37
C PHE A 103 20.40 2.58 17.36
N GLU A 104 19.74 1.50 17.77
CA GLU A 104 19.39 0.39 16.88
C GLU A 104 18.18 0.78 16.02
N SER A 105 18.37 0.89 14.71
CA SER A 105 17.30 1.29 13.80
C SER A 105 16.47 0.11 13.30
N VAL A 106 15.27 0.42 12.81
CA VAL A 106 14.47 -0.46 11.96
C VAL A 106 14.18 0.28 10.67
N ILE A 107 14.23 -0.43 9.55
CA ILE A 107 13.98 0.15 8.23
C ILE A 107 12.55 -0.22 7.83
N SER A 108 11.77 0.80 7.47
CA SER A 108 10.43 0.65 6.95
C SER A 108 10.46 0.58 5.42
N LEU A 109 9.70 -0.35 4.84
CA LEU A 109 9.65 -0.59 3.40
C LEU A 109 8.19 -0.66 2.92
N LYS A 110 7.86 0.20 1.96
CA LYS A 110 6.52 0.30 1.37
C LYS A 110 6.63 0.83 -0.06
N ALA A 111 5.73 0.32 -0.90
CA ALA A 111 5.48 0.81 -2.24
C ALA A 111 3.97 0.87 -2.47
N GLU A 112 3.53 1.88 -3.20
CA GLU A 112 2.14 2.05 -3.64
C GLU A 112 2.11 2.44 -5.11
N THR A 113 0.92 2.35 -5.69
CA THR A 113 0.66 2.77 -7.06
C THR A 113 -0.56 3.67 -7.08
N HIS A 114 -0.62 4.61 -8.02
CA HIS A 114 -1.73 5.56 -8.13
C HIS A 114 -2.22 5.69 -9.59
N ASN A 115 -2.35 4.54 -10.26
CA ASN A 115 -2.43 4.41 -11.71
C ASN A 115 -3.65 5.12 -12.32
N PHE A 116 -4.85 4.82 -11.81
CA PHE A 116 -6.08 5.35 -12.42
C PHE A 116 -6.17 6.87 -12.31
N PRO A 117 -5.94 7.50 -11.13
CA PRO A 117 -5.98 8.96 -11.07
C PRO A 117 -4.85 9.63 -11.86
N THR A 118 -3.64 9.06 -11.90
CA THR A 118 -2.55 9.58 -12.75
C THR A 118 -2.89 9.48 -14.24
N THR A 119 -3.74 8.54 -14.65
CA THR A 119 -4.24 8.46 -16.04
C THR A 119 -5.18 9.62 -16.36
N VAL A 120 -6.01 10.03 -15.40
CA VAL A 120 -7.01 11.10 -15.58
C VAL A 120 -6.38 12.48 -15.42
N GLU A 121 -5.57 12.66 -14.38
CA GLU A 121 -4.87 13.90 -14.07
C GLU A 121 -3.47 13.56 -13.52
N PRO A 122 -2.41 13.69 -14.34
CA PRO A 122 -1.10 13.16 -14.01
C PRO A 122 -0.44 13.82 -12.80
N PHE A 123 -0.52 15.15 -12.67
CA PHE A 123 0.27 15.88 -11.70
C PHE A 123 -0.20 15.59 -10.27
N ASN A 124 -1.48 15.82 -9.99
CA ASN A 124 -2.04 15.56 -8.67
C ASN A 124 -2.16 14.06 -8.43
N GLY A 125 -2.42 13.23 -9.44
CA GLY A 125 -2.39 11.77 -9.29
C GLY A 125 -1.04 11.26 -8.79
N ALA A 126 0.07 11.73 -9.37
CA ALA A 126 1.42 11.37 -8.90
C ALA A 126 1.75 11.98 -7.53
N ALA A 127 1.34 13.23 -7.28
CA ALA A 127 1.56 13.91 -6.01
C ALA A 127 0.80 13.24 -4.85
N THR A 128 -0.48 12.88 -5.04
CA THR A 128 -1.26 12.20 -4.00
C THR A 128 -0.83 10.76 -3.82
N GLY A 129 -0.35 10.08 -4.87
CA GLY A 129 0.30 8.77 -4.76
C GLY A 129 1.53 8.82 -3.86
N SER A 130 2.43 9.79 -4.09
CA SER A 130 3.61 10.00 -3.24
C SER A 130 3.22 10.40 -1.82
N GLY A 131 2.25 11.30 -1.67
CA GLY A 131 1.78 11.76 -0.37
C GLY A 131 1.07 10.67 0.45
N GLY A 132 0.32 9.78 -0.18
CA GLY A 132 -0.31 8.63 0.47
C GLY A 132 0.72 7.68 1.04
N GLU A 133 1.70 7.32 0.22
CA GLU A 133 2.79 6.42 0.61
C GLU A 133 3.64 7.00 1.76
N ILE A 134 3.95 8.30 1.73
CA ILE A 134 4.65 8.99 2.82
C ILE A 134 3.84 8.92 4.13
N ARG A 135 2.50 9.11 4.07
CA ARG A 135 1.64 9.03 5.26
C ARG A 135 1.58 7.62 5.84
N ASP A 136 1.56 6.60 4.99
CA ASP A 136 1.62 5.20 5.43
C ASP A 136 2.90 4.92 6.22
N ARG A 137 4.04 5.45 5.75
CA ARG A 137 5.30 5.38 6.51
C ARG A 137 5.23 6.10 7.84
N LEU A 138 4.72 7.33 7.87
CA LEU A 138 4.58 8.10 9.11
C LEU A 138 3.66 7.41 10.13
N ALA A 139 2.62 6.72 9.66
CA ALA A 139 1.65 6.02 10.50
C ALA A 139 2.07 4.61 10.92
N GLY A 140 3.17 4.07 10.38
CA GLY A 140 3.65 2.73 10.72
C GLY A 140 4.16 2.64 12.15
N GLY A 141 3.79 1.58 12.87
CA GLY A 141 4.20 1.35 14.26
C GLY A 141 3.70 2.43 15.22
N LYS A 142 4.62 3.12 15.90
CA LYS A 142 4.32 4.28 16.77
C LYS A 142 4.73 5.62 16.15
N GLY A 143 5.06 5.60 14.85
CA GLY A 143 5.71 6.69 14.15
C GLY A 143 7.04 6.23 13.55
N ALA A 144 7.24 6.56 12.28
CA ALA A 144 8.52 6.39 11.59
C ALA A 144 8.86 7.65 10.80
N LEU A 145 10.14 7.82 10.47
CA LEU A 145 10.63 8.96 9.68
C LEU A 145 10.94 8.49 8.24
N PRO A 146 10.25 9.01 7.21
CA PRO A 146 10.61 8.74 5.82
C PRO A 146 12.01 9.28 5.51
N LEU A 147 12.89 8.43 5.00
CA LEU A 147 14.28 8.79 4.69
C LEU A 147 14.51 9.03 3.20
N ALA A 148 14.01 8.13 2.37
CA ALA A 148 14.18 8.18 0.92
C ALA A 148 12.93 7.63 0.21
N GLY A 149 12.67 8.14 -0.99
CA GLY A 149 11.59 7.69 -1.86
C GLY A 149 12.11 7.34 -3.26
N THR A 150 11.41 6.46 -3.95
CA THR A 150 11.66 6.14 -5.35
C THR A 150 10.34 6.22 -6.10
N ALA A 151 10.36 6.79 -7.29
CA ALA A 151 9.21 6.85 -8.20
C ALA A 151 9.53 6.08 -9.48
N VAL A 152 8.58 5.29 -9.94
CA VAL A 152 8.69 4.50 -11.17
C VAL A 152 7.47 4.81 -12.04
N TYR A 153 7.71 5.23 -13.28
CA TYR A 153 6.68 5.50 -14.26
C TYR A 153 6.78 4.49 -15.40
N MET A 154 5.65 3.88 -15.74
CA MET A 154 5.51 3.01 -16.91
C MET A 154 4.42 3.60 -17.79
N THR A 155 4.81 4.13 -18.94
CA THR A 155 3.90 4.78 -19.90
C THR A 155 4.01 4.13 -21.26
N SER A 156 3.04 4.37 -22.12
CA SER A 156 3.19 4.14 -23.56
C SER A 156 4.35 4.98 -24.13
N TYR A 157 4.75 4.67 -25.36
CA TYR A 157 5.73 5.46 -26.10
C TYR A 157 5.33 6.93 -26.17
N SER A 158 6.28 7.83 -25.95
CA SER A 158 6.03 9.27 -25.89
C SER A 158 5.71 9.90 -27.23
N ARG A 159 6.10 9.25 -28.35
CA ARG A 159 5.84 9.68 -29.74
C ARG A 159 6.19 11.17 -29.99
N LEU A 160 7.25 11.66 -29.33
CA LEU A 160 7.69 13.07 -29.38
C LEU A 160 8.48 13.44 -30.64
N GLU A 161 9.04 12.45 -31.32
CA GLU A 161 9.87 12.61 -32.52
C GLU A 161 9.31 11.76 -33.64
N GLU A 162 9.44 12.24 -34.88
CA GLU A 162 9.04 11.47 -36.06
C GLU A 162 10.02 10.31 -36.34
N ASN A 163 9.56 9.33 -37.12
CA ASN A 163 10.38 8.25 -37.72
C ASN A 163 11.00 7.23 -36.73
N ARG A 164 10.33 6.92 -35.63
CA ARG A 164 10.71 5.80 -34.74
C ARG A 164 10.01 4.50 -35.16
N PRO A 165 10.69 3.53 -35.81
CA PRO A 165 10.04 2.36 -36.43
C PRO A 165 9.38 1.42 -35.42
N TRP A 166 9.89 1.33 -34.19
CA TRP A 166 9.27 0.53 -33.13
C TRP A 166 7.95 1.11 -32.61
N GLU A 167 7.68 2.40 -32.83
CA GLU A 167 6.41 3.04 -32.46
C GLU A 167 5.30 2.73 -33.47
N GLN A 168 5.65 2.27 -34.68
CA GLN A 168 4.67 1.92 -35.74
C GLN A 168 4.09 0.51 -35.59
N ALA A 169 4.78 -0.38 -34.87
CA ALA A 169 4.31 -1.75 -34.63
C ALA A 169 3.23 -1.86 -33.54
N VAL A 170 3.00 -0.78 -32.79
CA VAL A 170 2.05 -0.71 -31.68
C VAL A 170 1.03 0.37 -32.02
N LYS A 171 -0.16 -0.03 -32.49
CA LYS A 171 -1.26 0.89 -32.81
C LYS A 171 -1.76 1.59 -31.55
#